data_AF-A0A7S4SMH1-F1
#
_entry.id   AF-A0A7S4SMH1-F1
#
_cell.length_a   1.000
_cell.length_b   1.000
_cell.length_c   1.000
_cell.angle_alpha   90.00
_cell.angle_beta   90.00
_cell.angle_gamma   90.00
#
_symmetry.space_group_name_H-M   'P 1'
#
loop_
_entity.id
_entity.type
_entity.pdbx_description
1 polymer ?
#
loop_
_entity_poly.entity_id
_entity_poly.type
_entity_poly.pdbx_seq_one_letter_code
_entity_poly.pdbx_strand_id
1 'polypeptide(L)'
;VESYRQNEVTLDNCLFSTHLEDLKATAKVVEIQITNLQKKDINELLSNIICEPRSSTESLSDILYRKTSGNVLLIIQFIKSLWDEGLLWFSYRRKHWEWNPSMIESKSVLDDAADIMAEKILHFSSDLQL
;
A
#
# COMPACT_ATOMS: atom_id res chain seq x y z
N VAL A 1 -16.54 -14.62 -7.85
CA VAL A 1 -15.15 -14.09 -7.93
C VAL A 1 -14.46 -14.59 -6.70
N GLU A 2 -13.42 -15.41 -6.87
CA GLU A 2 -12.60 -15.91 -5.76
C GLU A 2 -11.30 -15.10 -5.69
N SER A 3 -10.77 -14.91 -4.49
CA SER A 3 -9.50 -14.21 -4.27
C SER A 3 -8.64 -15.02 -3.31
N TYR A 4 -7.36 -15.16 -3.62
CA TYR A 4 -6.39 -15.82 -2.76
C TYR A 4 -5.10 -15.03 -2.72
N ARG A 5 -4.32 -15.22 -1.65
CA ARG A 5 -2.94 -14.75 -1.59
C ARG A 5 -2.05 -15.82 -2.19
N GLN A 6 -1.31 -15.46 -3.23
CA GLN A 6 -0.44 -16.40 -3.92
C GLN A 6 0.56 -17.08 -2.96
N ASN A 7 1.00 -16.38 -1.91
CA ASN A 7 1.95 -16.89 -0.91
C ASN A 7 1.33 -17.88 0.09
N GLU A 8 0.00 -18.03 0.13
CA GLU A 8 -0.72 -18.93 1.04
C GLU A 8 -1.15 -20.24 0.34
N VAL A 9 -0.91 -20.34 -0.97
CA VAL A 9 -1.14 -21.54 -1.78
C VAL A 9 0.19 -22.28 -1.92
N THR A 10 0.64 -22.90 -0.83
CA THR A 10 1.75 -23.85 -0.82
C THR A 10 1.24 -25.28 -1.05
N LEU A 11 2.14 -26.18 -1.48
CA LEU A 11 1.84 -27.61 -1.68
C LEU A 11 1.23 -28.30 -0.45
N ASP A 12 1.38 -27.72 0.75
CA ASP A 12 0.81 -28.22 1.99
C ASP A 12 -0.71 -27.94 2.14
N ASN A 13 -1.27 -26.97 1.39
CA ASN A 13 -2.70 -26.68 1.32
C ASN A 13 -3.35 -27.36 0.08
N CYS A 14 -3.28 -28.69 0.07
CA CYS A 14 -3.65 -29.54 -1.05
C CYS A 14 -5.11 -29.35 -1.56
N LEU A 15 -6.02 -28.88 -0.70
CA LEU A 15 -7.44 -28.71 -1.07
C LEU A 15 -7.67 -27.50 -1.99
N PHE A 16 -6.98 -26.37 -1.76
CA PHE A 16 -7.22 -25.16 -2.54
C PHE A 16 -6.63 -25.26 -3.96
N SER A 17 -5.44 -25.86 -4.09
CA SER A 17 -4.83 -26.13 -5.39
C SER A 17 -5.69 -27.09 -6.22
N THR A 18 -6.22 -28.15 -5.60
CA THR A 18 -7.12 -29.10 -6.27
C THR A 18 -8.40 -28.43 -6.74
N HIS A 19 -9.05 -27.62 -5.89
CA HIS A 19 -10.24 -26.85 -6.26
C HIS A 19 -9.96 -25.86 -7.41
N LEU A 20 -8.79 -25.24 -7.42
CA LEU A 20 -8.37 -24.34 -8.50
C LEU A 20 -8.19 -25.10 -9.83
N GLU A 21 -7.64 -26.32 -9.80
CA GLU A 21 -7.51 -27.19 -10.98
C GLU A 21 -8.88 -27.62 -11.50
N ASP A 22 -9.80 -28.03 -10.62
CA ASP A 22 -11.17 -28.41 -10.98
C ASP A 22 -11.94 -27.23 -11.62
N LEU A 23 -11.79 -26.03 -11.06
CA LEU A 23 -12.36 -24.80 -11.64
C LEU A 23 -11.80 -24.52 -13.04
N LYS A 24 -10.48 -24.65 -13.22
CA LYS A 24 -9.81 -24.47 -14.51
C LYS A 24 -10.24 -25.52 -15.54
N ALA A 25 -10.60 -26.72 -15.10
CA ALA A 25 -11.09 -27.80 -15.97
C ALA A 25 -12.57 -27.64 -16.38
N THR A 26 -13.39 -27.04 -15.52
CA THR A 26 -14.86 -26.94 -15.73
C THR A 26 -15.32 -25.60 -16.32
N ALA A 27 -14.51 -24.54 -16.20
CA ALA A 27 -14.85 -23.21 -16.68
C ALA A 27 -13.65 -22.44 -17.22
N LYS A 28 -13.92 -21.41 -18.03
CA LYS A 28 -12.90 -20.45 -18.45
C LYS A 28 -12.54 -19.55 -17.26
N VAL A 29 -11.42 -19.84 -16.60
CA VAL A 29 -10.87 -19.04 -15.50
C VAL A 29 -9.96 -17.93 -16.06
N VAL A 30 -10.17 -16.70 -15.61
CA VAL A 30 -9.26 -15.57 -15.87
C VAL A 30 -8.55 -15.23 -14.58
N GLU A 31 -7.23 -15.41 -14.57
CA GLU A 31 -6.39 -15.12 -13.42
C GLU A 31 -5.89 -13.67 -13.50
N ILE A 32 -6.19 -12.88 -12.47
CA ILE A 32 -5.72 -11.49 -12.36
C ILE A 32 -4.73 -11.44 -11.20
N GLN A 33 -3.46 -11.26 -11.55
CA GLN A 33 -2.39 -11.10 -10.58
C GLN A 33 -2.30 -9.64 -10.13
N ILE A 34 -2.53 -9.40 -8.84
CA ILE A 34 -2.40 -8.06 -8.25
C ILE A 34 -0.96 -7.88 -7.79
N THR A 35 -0.20 -7.09 -8.55
CA THR A 35 1.19 -6.76 -8.23
C THR A 35 1.30 -5.43 -7.48
N ASN A 36 2.48 -5.16 -6.92
CA ASN A 36 2.78 -3.85 -6.33
C ASN A 36 2.67 -2.73 -7.39
N LEU A 37 2.28 -1.55 -6.91
CA LEU A 37 2.13 -0.36 -7.75
C LEU A 37 3.47 0.03 -8.35
N GLN A 38 3.46 0.35 -9.65
CA GLN A 38 4.61 0.93 -10.30
C GLN A 38 4.75 2.39 -9.87
N LYS A 39 5.96 2.93 -9.98
CA LYS A 39 6.24 4.35 -9.68
C LYS A 39 5.24 5.32 -10.34
N LYS A 40 4.87 5.08 -11.59
CA LYS A 40 3.87 5.89 -12.32
C LYS A 40 2.49 5.86 -11.66
N ASP A 41 2.07 4.70 -11.15
CA ASP A 41 0.77 4.50 -10.53
C ASP A 41 0.74 5.17 -9.15
N ILE A 42 1.88 5.16 -8.45
CA ILE A 42 2.06 5.92 -7.20
C ILE A 42 1.99 7.43 -7.46
N ASN A 43 2.64 7.93 -8.51
CA ASN A 43 2.59 9.35 -8.84
C ASN A 43 1.16 9.79 -9.19
N GLU A 44 0.42 8.96 -9.92
CA GLU A 44 -0.99 9.20 -10.21
C GLU A 44 -1.86 9.14 -8.95
N LEU A 45 -1.66 8.14 -8.09
CA LEU A 45 -2.34 8.03 -6.80
C LEU A 45 -2.11 9.28 -5.95
N LEU A 46 -0.85 9.69 -5.80
CA LEU A 46 -0.46 10.85 -5.00
C LEU A 46 -1.06 12.14 -5.57
N SER A 47 -0.92 12.38 -6.88
CA SER A 47 -1.51 13.52 -7.59
C SER A 47 -3.01 13.62 -7.32
N ASN A 48 -3.73 12.50 -7.31
CA ASN A 48 -5.16 12.46 -7.00
C ASN A 48 -5.46 12.71 -5.51
N ILE A 49 -4.64 12.21 -4.58
CA ILE A 49 -4.85 12.40 -3.13
C ILE A 49 -4.70 13.88 -2.74
N ILE A 50 -3.66 14.55 -3.22
CA ILE A 50 -3.36 15.94 -2.86
C ILE A 50 -3.86 16.98 -3.88
N CYS A 51 -4.55 16.53 -4.94
CA CYS A 51 -5.10 17.38 -6.01
C CYS A 51 -4.07 18.30 -6.67
N GLU A 52 -2.85 17.79 -6.89
CA GLU A 52 -1.74 18.51 -7.55
C GLU A 52 -1.43 17.88 -8.91
N PRO A 53 -0.88 18.63 -9.88
CA PRO A 53 -0.44 18.06 -11.15
C PRO A 53 0.61 16.96 -10.96
N ARG A 54 0.55 15.91 -11.79
CA ARG A 54 1.49 14.78 -11.75
C ARG A 54 2.96 15.21 -11.80
N SER A 55 3.27 16.28 -12.51
CA SER A 55 4.64 16.83 -12.60
C SER A 55 5.15 17.38 -11.26
N SER A 56 4.26 17.91 -10.43
CA SER A 56 4.61 18.47 -9.11
C SER A 56 4.89 17.34 -8.10
N THR A 57 4.18 16.21 -8.23
CA THR A 57 4.23 15.10 -7.27
C THR A 57 5.33 14.07 -7.55
N GLU A 58 6.03 14.19 -8.69
CA GLU A 58 7.08 13.24 -9.10
C GLU A 58 8.11 13.03 -7.99
N SER A 59 8.68 14.12 -7.46
CA SER A 59 9.75 14.03 -6.46
C SER A 59 9.33 13.27 -5.18
N LEU A 60 8.08 13.43 -4.72
CA LEU A 60 7.56 12.69 -3.58
C LEU A 60 7.23 11.25 -3.96
N SER A 61 6.65 11.01 -5.14
CA SER A 61 6.37 9.66 -5.65
C SER A 61 7.62 8.79 -5.75
N ASP A 62 8.77 9.38 -6.10
CA ASP A 62 10.07 8.73 -6.13
C ASP A 62 10.48 8.21 -4.75
N ILE A 63 10.31 9.06 -3.73
CA ILE A 63 10.64 8.73 -2.35
C ILE A 63 9.71 7.60 -1.87
N LEU A 64 8.39 7.76 -2.10
CA LEU A 64 7.38 6.75 -1.76
C LEU A 64 7.70 5.40 -2.40
N TYR A 65 8.04 5.36 -3.68
CA TYR A 65 8.36 4.12 -4.39
C TYR A 65 9.60 3.44 -3.80
N ARG A 66 10.71 4.17 -3.62
CA ARG A 66 11.95 3.61 -3.03
C ARG A 66 11.71 3.01 -1.65
N LYS A 67 10.90 3.69 -0.85
CA LYS A 67 10.63 3.34 0.54
C LYS A 67 9.66 2.17 0.71
N THR A 68 8.68 2.04 -0.17
CA THR A 68 7.59 1.07 -0.02
C THR A 68 7.64 -0.07 -1.02
N SER A 69 8.51 0.03 -2.04
CA SER A 69 8.58 -0.89 -3.17
C SER A 69 7.22 -1.14 -3.84
N GLY A 70 6.36 -0.12 -3.85
CA GLY A 70 5.04 -0.18 -4.48
C GLY A 70 3.95 -0.84 -3.65
N ASN A 71 4.21 -1.20 -2.40
CA ASN A 71 3.18 -1.77 -1.54
C ASN A 71 2.14 -0.70 -1.16
N VAL A 72 0.93 -0.81 -1.72
CA VAL A 72 -0.14 0.20 -1.56
C VAL A 72 -0.53 0.47 -0.10
N LEU A 73 -0.47 -0.56 0.76
CA LEU A 73 -0.75 -0.38 2.18
C LEU A 73 0.31 0.51 2.82
N LEU A 74 1.59 0.23 2.58
CA LEU A 74 2.69 1.05 3.11
C LEU A 74 2.65 2.47 2.55
N ILE A 75 2.31 2.64 1.28
CA ILE A 75 2.20 3.97 0.64
C ILE A 75 1.15 4.82 1.35
N ILE A 76 -0.08 4.31 1.49
CA ILE A 76 -1.18 5.06 2.11
C ILE A 76 -0.83 5.43 3.55
N GLN A 77 -0.20 4.51 4.29
CA GLN A 77 0.15 4.73 5.69
C GLN A 77 1.29 5.71 5.85
N PHE A 78 2.31 5.60 5.00
CA PHE A 78 3.41 6.55 5.02
C PHE A 78 2.91 7.96 4.66
N ILE A 79 2.04 8.13 3.64
CA ILE A 79 1.43 9.43 3.31
C ILE A 79 0.67 10.03 4.51
N LYS A 80 -0.11 9.22 5.24
CA LYS A 80 -0.81 9.68 6.46
C LYS A 80 0.18 10.14 7.53
N SER A 81 1.20 9.33 7.80
CA SER A 81 2.25 9.66 8.77
C SER A 81 2.97 10.97 8.42
N LEU A 82 3.27 11.18 7.13
CA LEU A 82 3.85 12.45 6.67
C LEU A 82 2.95 13.65 6.93
N TRP A 83 1.63 13.49 6.80
CA TRP A 83 0.66 14.54 7.12
C TRP A 83 0.60 14.81 8.62
N ASP A 84 0.46 13.75 9.42
CA ASP A 84 0.30 13.85 10.87
C ASP A 84 1.55 14.47 11.54
N GLU A 85 2.74 14.18 11.00
CA GLU A 85 4.01 14.76 11.46
C GLU A 85 4.34 16.12 10.83
N GLY A 86 3.48 16.65 9.95
CA GLY A 86 3.69 17.92 9.27
C GLY A 86 4.86 17.94 8.28
N LEU A 87 5.30 16.77 7.81
CA LEU A 87 6.32 16.62 6.77
C LEU A 87 5.75 16.80 5.35
N LEU A 88 4.44 16.64 5.22
CA LEU A 88 3.61 16.98 4.06
C LEU A 88 2.49 17.90 4.55
N TRP A 89 2.40 19.13 4.03
CA TRP A 89 1.41 20.11 4.49
C TRP A 89 0.87 20.96 3.34
N PHE A 90 -0.32 21.52 3.53
CA PHE A 90 -0.89 22.49 2.60
C PHE A 90 -0.44 23.91 2.96
N SER A 91 0.28 24.57 2.05
CA SER A 91 0.79 25.93 2.23
C SER A 91 -0.26 26.95 1.79
N TYR A 92 -1.04 27.51 2.72
CA TYR A 92 -2.09 28.49 2.41
C TYR A 92 -1.56 29.74 1.68
N ARG A 93 -0.32 30.15 1.97
CA ARG A 93 0.32 31.29 1.31
C ARG A 93 0.58 31.03 -0.17
N ARG A 94 1.02 29.82 -0.51
CA ARG A 94 1.34 29.44 -1.89
C ARG A 94 0.16 28.76 -2.59
N LYS A 95 -0.87 28.35 -1.84
CA LYS A 95 -2.02 27.55 -2.28
C LYS A 95 -1.61 26.22 -2.93
N HIS A 96 -0.55 25.62 -2.41
CA HIS A 96 0.04 24.39 -2.92
C HIS A 96 0.45 23.46 -1.78
N TRP A 97 0.51 22.17 -2.07
CA TRP A 97 1.12 21.20 -1.19
C TRP A 97 2.65 21.34 -1.19
N GLU A 98 3.23 21.29 0.00
CA GLU A 98 4.67 21.34 0.22
C GLU A 98 5.10 20.17 1.09
N TRP A 99 6.36 19.77 0.93
CA TRP A 99 6.97 18.72 1.73
C TRP A 99 8.46 18.97 1.91
N ASN A 100 9.05 18.36 2.93
CA ASN A 100 10.49 18.40 3.15
C ASN A 100 11.14 17.08 2.69
N PRO A 101 11.74 17.03 1.49
CA PRO A 101 12.26 15.78 0.92
C PRO A 101 13.39 15.18 1.78
N SER A 102 14.23 16.00 2.41
CA SER A 102 15.34 15.51 3.25
C SER A 102 14.83 14.83 4.52
N MET A 103 13.84 15.41 5.19
CA MET A 103 13.23 14.81 6.38
C MET A 103 12.48 13.52 6.02
N ILE A 104 11.73 13.53 4.92
CA ILE A 104 11.01 12.35 4.43
C ILE A 104 11.98 11.23 4.10
N GLU A 105 13.09 11.51 3.40
CA GLU A 105 14.10 10.49 3.08
C GLU A 105 14.69 9.83 4.33
N SER A 106 14.84 10.59 5.42
CA SER A 106 15.36 10.10 6.70
C SER A 106 14.36 9.27 7.53
N LYS A 107 13.05 9.40 7.27
CA LYS A 107 12.00 8.71 8.05
C LYS A 107 11.90 7.23 7.67
N SER A 108 11.78 6.35 8.67
CA SER A 108 11.52 4.91 8.48
C SER A 108 10.06 4.67 8.04
N VAL A 109 9.84 3.73 7.13
CA VAL A 109 8.49 3.26 6.75
C VAL A 109 7.97 2.21 7.74
N LEU A 110 8.88 1.51 8.40
CA LEU A 110 8.56 0.37 9.26
C LEU A 110 7.93 0.79 10.58
N ASP A 111 8.22 2.00 11.04
CA ASP A 111 7.68 2.54 12.29
C ASP A 111 6.14 2.61 12.18
N ASP A 112 5.63 3.10 11.04
CA ASP A 112 4.18 3.18 10.79
C ASP A 112 3.54 1.80 10.52
N ALA A 113 4.30 0.84 9.99
CA ALA A 113 3.79 -0.50 9.66
C ALA A 113 3.67 -1.40 10.90
N ALA A 114 4.61 -1.29 11.84
CA ALA A 114 4.62 -2.04 13.09
C ALA A 114 3.45 -1.64 13.99
N ASP A 115 3.15 -0.35 14.09
CA ASP A 115 2.02 0.17 14.87
C ASP A 115 0.68 -0.40 14.37
N ILE A 116 0.51 -0.53 13.05
CA ILE A 116 -0.70 -1.14 12.46
C ILE A 116 -0.76 -2.64 12.72
N MET A 117 0.37 -3.35 12.64
CA MET A 117 0.39 -4.78 12.96
C MET A 117 0.05 -4.99 14.43
N ALA A 118 0.58 -4.16 15.32
CA ALA A 118 0.25 -4.18 16.75
C ALA A 118 -1.24 -3.87 16.97
N GLU A 119 -1.77 -2.80 16.37
CA GLU A 119 -3.20 -2.44 16.47
C GLU A 119 -4.10 -3.57 15.96
N LYS A 120 -3.78 -4.15 14.80
CA LYS A 120 -4.55 -5.27 14.24
C LYS A 120 -4.49 -6.51 15.11
N ILE A 121 -3.31 -6.89 15.61
CA ILE A 121 -3.18 -8.06 16.50
C ILE A 121 -3.97 -7.85 17.79
N LEU A 122 -3.92 -6.64 18.37
CA LEU A 122 -4.70 -6.32 19.56
C LEU A 122 -6.21 -6.36 19.28
N HIS A 123 -6.64 -5.87 18.12
CA HIS A 123 -8.05 -5.95 17.70
C HIS A 123 -8.52 -7.39 17.46
N PHE A 124 -7.70 -8.23 16.83
CA PHE A 124 -8.00 -9.67 16.67
C PHE A 124 -8.00 -10.42 18.01
N SER A 125 -7.18 -10.01 18.97
CA SER A 125 -7.17 -10.61 20.32
C SER A 125 -8.44 -10.32 21.11
N SER A 126 -9.14 -9.20 20.86
CA SER A 126 -10.44 -8.93 21.47
C SER A 126 -11.59 -9.72 20.84
N ASP A 127 -11.48 -10.08 19.55
CA ASP A 127 -12.50 -10.84 18.84
C ASP A 127 -12.43 -12.36 19.09
N LEU A 128 -11.29 -12.86 19.58
CA LEU A 128 -11.07 -14.27 19.94
C LEU A 128 -11.52 -14.63 21.37
N GLN A 129 -12.21 -13.73 22.09
CA GLN A 129 -12.81 -13.99 23.40
C GLN A 129 -14.31 -14.36 23.32
N LEU A 130 -14.72 -15.17 22.34
CA LEU A 130 -16.03 -15.81 22.29
C LEU A 130 -15.91 -17.33 22.40
#